data_AF-A0A9P6W2E9-F1
#
_entry.id   AF-A0A9P6W2E9-F1
#
_cell.length_a   1.000
_cell.length_b   1.000
_cell.length_c   1.000
_cell.angle_alpha   90.00
_cell.angle_beta   90.00
_cell.angle_gamma   90.00
#
_symmetry.space_group_name_H-M   'P 1'
#
loop_
_entity.id
_entity.type
_entity.pdbx_description
1 polymer ?
#
loop_
_entity_poly.entity_id
_entity_poly.type
_entity_poly.pdbx_seq_one_letter_code
_entity_poly.pdbx_strand_id
1 'polypeptide(L)'
;MSGRIPIMRAIVLIGGVSALGYGIMAATTPTEQQFYDALSPDLKRKVDEARALKAGAREELAKASQDKLNTIREQARSEAPVWADAAPQDPKAKR
;
A
#
# COMPACT_ATOMS: atom_id res chain seq x y z
N MET A 1 -19.42 25.02 31.23
CA MET A 1 -20.25 23.89 30.75
C MET A 1 -19.39 23.00 29.87
N SER A 2 -18.94 21.85 30.34
CA SER A 2 -18.08 20.95 29.55
C SER A 2 -18.97 20.01 28.72
N GLY A 3 -19.29 20.44 27.49
CA GLY A 3 -20.08 19.66 26.56
C GLY A 3 -19.25 18.51 25.99
N ARG A 4 -19.34 17.34 26.61
CA ARG A 4 -18.76 16.10 26.05
C ARG A 4 -19.50 15.79 24.75
N ILE A 5 -18.89 16.11 23.60
CA ILE A 5 -19.42 15.67 22.31
C ILE A 5 -19.36 14.13 22.32
N PRO A 6 -20.48 13.43 22.12
CA PRO A 6 -20.45 11.98 22.09
C PRO A 6 -19.57 11.54 20.92
N ILE A 7 -18.65 10.60 21.19
CA ILE A 7 -17.58 10.19 20.27
C ILE A 7 -18.14 9.86 18.87
N MET A 8 -19.32 9.23 18.80
CA MET A 8 -19.98 8.91 17.54
C MET A 8 -20.32 10.16 16.69
N ARG A 9 -20.81 11.24 17.31
CA ARG A 9 -21.10 12.49 16.58
C ARG A 9 -19.83 13.15 16.09
N ALA A 10 -18.75 13.09 16.88
CA ALA A 10 -17.45 13.61 16.47
C ALA A 10 -16.91 12.84 15.25
N ILE A 11 -16.99 11.51 15.24
CA ILE A 11 -16.57 10.66 14.11
C ILE A 11 -17.39 10.99 12.85
N VAL A 12 -18.72 11.11 12.97
CA VAL A 12 -19.58 11.45 11.82
C VAL A 12 -19.25 12.84 11.26
N LEU A 13 -19.01 13.83 12.13
CA LEU A 13 -18.62 15.17 11.69
C LEU A 13 -17.27 15.17 10.99
N ILE A 14 -16.26 14.50 11.55
CA ILE A 14 -14.94 14.39 10.94
C ILE A 14 -15.02 13.66 9.59
N GLY A 15 -15.74 12.54 9.55
CA GLY A 15 -15.96 11.79 8.31
C GLY A 15 -16.69 12.62 7.26
N GLY A 16 -17.73 13.36 7.67
CA GLY A 16 -18.49 14.24 6.78
C GLY A 16 -17.64 15.37 6.20
N VAL A 17 -16.86 16.07 7.02
CA VAL A 17 -15.95 17.14 6.56
C VAL A 17 -14.86 16.58 5.64
N SER A 18 -14.30 15.42 5.98
CA SER A 18 -13.28 14.75 5.17
C SER A 18 -13.84 14.32 3.81
N ALA A 19 -15.03 13.72 3.79
CA ALA A 19 -15.70 13.31 2.57
C ALA A 19 -16.08 14.52 1.69
N LEU A 20 -16.51 15.62 2.29
CA LEU A 20 -16.77 16.87 1.58
C LEU A 20 -15.49 17.43 0.94
N GLY A 21 -14.39 17.47 1.68
CA GLY A 21 -13.09 17.91 1.15
C GLY A 21 -12.61 17.04 -0.01
N TYR A 22 -12.71 15.71 0.13
CA TYR A 22 -12.39 14.77 -0.94
C TYR A 22 -13.31 14.96 -2.16
N GLY A 23 -14.62 15.16 -1.95
CA GLY A 23 -15.58 15.39 -3.01
C GLY A 23 -15.26 16.66 -3.82
N ILE A 24 -14.87 17.74 -3.16
CA ILE A 24 -14.42 18.97 -3.83
C ILE A 24 -13.17 18.69 -4.66
N MET A 25 -12.16 18.03 -4.07
CA MET A 25 -10.93 17.67 -4.77
C MET A 25 -11.20 16.80 -6.01
N ALA A 26 -12.08 15.80 -5.88
CA ALA A 26 -12.47 14.91 -6.97
C ALA A 26 -13.26 15.62 -8.07
N ALA A 27 -14.04 16.65 -7.72
CA ALA A 27 -14.77 17.45 -8.70
C ALA A 27 -13.86 18.41 -9.48
N THR A 28 -12.83 18.97 -8.84
CA THR A 28 -11.91 19.92 -9.48
C THR A 28 -10.74 19.26 -10.19
N THR A 29 -10.46 17.99 -9.90
CA THR A 29 -9.33 17.26 -10.50
C THR A 29 -9.86 16.26 -11.52
N PRO A 30 -9.52 16.40 -12.82
CA PRO A 30 -9.96 15.45 -13.83
C PRO A 30 -9.36 14.06 -13.57
N THR A 31 -10.10 13.02 -13.95
CA THR A 31 -9.57 11.65 -13.91
C THR A 31 -8.39 11.50 -14.87
N GLU A 32 -7.54 10.49 -14.67
CA GLU A 32 -6.39 10.26 -15.55
C GLU A 32 -6.80 10.09 -17.03
N GLN A 33 -7.95 9.46 -17.29
CA GLN A 33 -8.49 9.30 -18.64
C GLN A 33 -8.96 10.63 -19.22
N GLN A 34 -9.76 11.42 -18.48
CA GLN A 34 -10.22 12.73 -18.94
C GLN A 34 -9.05 13.69 -19.19
N PHE A 35 -8.03 13.66 -18.32
CA PHE A 35 -6.81 14.41 -18.51
C PHE A 35 -6.07 13.97 -19.78
N TYR A 36 -5.89 12.67 -19.97
CA TYR A 36 -5.22 12.13 -21.15
C TYR A 36 -5.97 12.49 -22.43
N ASP A 37 -7.30 12.38 -22.45
CA ASP A 37 -8.12 12.67 -23.62
C ASP A 37 -8.03 14.15 -24.05
N ALA A 38 -7.90 15.06 -23.08
CA ALA A 38 -7.68 16.49 -23.31
C ALA A 38 -6.28 16.83 -23.86
N LEU A 39 -5.32 15.90 -23.83
CA LEU A 39 -3.98 16.14 -24.36
C LEU A 39 -3.97 16.16 -25.90
N SER A 40 -3.11 17.00 -26.46
CA SER A 40 -2.80 16.97 -27.88
C SER A 40 -2.06 15.67 -28.26
N PRO A 41 -2.10 15.24 -29.54
CA PRO A 41 -1.49 13.98 -29.97
C PRO A 41 0.01 13.86 -29.65
N ASP A 42 0.76 14.97 -29.68
CA ASP A 42 2.19 14.99 -29.33
C ASP A 42 2.41 14.72 -27.83
N LEU A 43 1.60 15.34 -26.96
CA LEU A 43 1.71 15.12 -25.52
C LEU A 43 1.30 13.69 -25.13
N LYS A 44 0.29 13.13 -25.81
CA LYS A 44 -0.11 11.73 -25.63
C LYS A 44 1.08 10.78 -25.88
N ARG A 45 1.80 10.96 -27.01
CA ARG A 45 2.99 10.15 -27.33
C ARG A 45 4.05 10.22 -26.23
N LYS A 46 4.35 11.41 -25.72
CA LYS A 46 5.35 11.59 -24.64
C LYS A 46 4.93 10.91 -23.32
N VAL A 47 3.64 10.99 -22.97
CA VAL A 47 3.09 10.29 -21.80
C VAL A 47 3.21 8.78 -21.96
N ASP A 48 2.92 8.28 -23.16
CA ASP A 48 3.00 6.84 -23.44
C ASP A 48 4.45 6.34 -23.45
N GLU A 49 5.40 7.12 -23.99
CA GLU A 49 6.83 6.84 -23.87
C GLU A 49 7.27 6.79 -22.40
N ALA A 50 6.83 7.75 -21.59
CA ALA A 50 7.13 7.76 -20.15
C ALA A 50 6.49 6.58 -19.40
N ARG A 51 5.27 6.15 -19.80
CA ARG A 51 4.62 4.96 -19.24
C ARG A 51 5.37 3.69 -19.63
N ALA A 52 5.80 3.57 -20.88
CA ALA A 52 6.58 2.43 -21.36
C ALA A 52 7.90 2.28 -20.61
N LEU A 53 8.61 3.39 -20.39
CA LEU A 53 9.84 3.42 -19.60
C LEU A 53 9.61 2.99 -18.14
N LYS A 54 8.54 3.50 -17.50
CA LYS A 54 8.19 3.12 -16.12
C LYS A 54 7.75 1.66 -16.00
N ALA A 55 7.06 1.12 -16.99
CA ALA A 55 6.66 -0.28 -17.02
C ALA A 55 7.89 -1.19 -17.03
N GLY A 56 8.85 -0.93 -17.93
CA GLY A 56 10.11 -1.69 -17.98
C GLY A 56 10.90 -1.61 -16.66
N ALA A 57 11.05 -0.40 -16.10
CA ALA A 57 11.75 -0.23 -14.82
C ALA A 57 11.06 -0.95 -13.66
N ARG A 58 9.72 -1.01 -13.64
CA ARG A 58 8.96 -1.74 -12.61
C ARG A 58 9.13 -3.25 -12.72
N GLU A 59 9.16 -3.79 -13.93
CA GLU A 59 9.39 -5.22 -14.15
C GLU A 59 10.77 -5.65 -13.67
N GLU A 60 11.81 -4.87 -13.95
CA GLU A 60 13.16 -5.14 -13.47
C GLU A 60 13.24 -5.08 -11.93
N LEU A 61 12.64 -4.06 -11.33
CA LEU A 61 12.57 -3.93 -9.86
C LEU A 61 11.77 -5.07 -9.23
N ALA A 62 10.67 -5.49 -9.85
CA ALA A 62 9.84 -6.59 -9.39
C ALA A 62 10.59 -7.93 -9.46
N LYS A 63 11.35 -8.18 -10.53
CA LYS A 63 12.22 -9.36 -10.66
C LYS A 63 13.31 -9.35 -9.59
N ALA A 64 14.05 -8.24 -9.46
CA ALA A 64 15.09 -8.10 -8.45
C ALA A 64 14.57 -8.25 -7.02
N SER A 65 13.34 -7.78 -6.75
CA SER A 65 12.68 -7.99 -5.45
C SER A 65 12.30 -9.45 -5.24
N GLN A 66 11.77 -10.13 -6.26
CA GLN A 66 11.42 -11.56 -6.16
C GLN A 66 12.65 -12.44 -5.92
N ASP A 67 13.76 -12.16 -6.60
CA ASP A 67 15.01 -12.90 -6.41
C ASP A 67 15.51 -12.79 -4.97
N LYS A 68 15.46 -11.58 -4.39
CA LYS A 68 15.79 -11.37 -2.97
C LYS A 68 14.85 -12.09 -2.01
N LEU A 69 13.56 -12.14 -2.33
CA LEU A 69 12.59 -12.86 -1.50
C LEU A 69 12.81 -14.38 -1.58
N ASN A 70 13.19 -14.89 -2.75
CA ASN A 70 13.49 -16.30 -2.95
C ASN A 70 14.75 -16.72 -2.19
N THR A 71 15.82 -15.92 -2.25
CA THR A 71 17.05 -16.21 -1.48
C THR A 71 16.81 -16.20 0.03
N ILE A 72 16.07 -15.21 0.53
CA ILE A 72 15.68 -15.17 1.96
C ILE A 72 14.83 -16.39 2.32
N ARG A 73 13.92 -16.82 1.44
CA ARG A 73 13.07 -18.00 1.66
C ARG A 73 13.86 -19.30 1.70
N GLU A 74 14.89 -19.44 0.87
CA GLU A 74 15.78 -20.60 0.86
C GLU A 74 16.69 -20.64 2.11
N GLN A 75 17.19 -19.48 2.53
CA GLN A 75 17.94 -19.34 3.79
C GLN A 75 17.06 -19.72 5.00
N ALA A 76 15.83 -19.19 5.05
CA ALA A 76 14.88 -19.47 6.13
C ALA A 76 14.38 -20.93 6.17
N ARG A 77 14.51 -21.70 5.08
CA ARG A 77 14.25 -23.15 5.10
C ARG A 77 15.42 -23.97 5.67
N SER A 78 16.63 -23.43 5.59
CA SER A 78 17.85 -24.12 6.02
C SER A 78 18.20 -23.82 7.48
N GLU A 79 17.75 -22.67 8.00
CA GLU A 79 17.92 -22.28 9.40
C GLU A 79 16.57 -22.27 10.11
N ALA A 80 16.38 -23.18 11.07
CA ALA A 80 15.25 -23.10 11.99
C ALA A 80 15.33 -21.75 12.75
N PRO A 81 14.20 -21.03 12.92
CA PRO A 81 14.25 -19.75 13.61
C PRO A 81 14.67 -19.96 15.08
N VAL A 82 15.44 -19.04 15.65
CA VAL A 82 16.03 -19.14 17.01
C VAL A 82 14.98 -19.39 18.12
N TRP A 83 13.71 -19.08 17.88
CA TRP A 83 12.60 -19.35 18.81
C TRP A 83 11.99 -20.76 18.66
N ALA A 84 12.32 -21.52 17.61
CA ALA A 84 11.87 -22.91 17.43
C ALA A 84 12.48 -23.86 18.47
N ASP A 85 13.67 -23.54 18.99
CA ASP A 85 14.31 -24.28 20.09
C ASP A 85 13.64 -24.03 21.46
N ALA A 86 12.74 -23.03 21.54
CA ALA A 86 12.02 -22.66 22.75
C ALA A 86 10.58 -23.20 22.76
N ALA A 87 10.36 -24.44 22.30
CA ALA A 87 9.14 -25.15 22.67
C ALA A 87 9.13 -25.31 24.21
N PRO A 88 8.09 -24.84 24.92
CA PRO A 88 8.05 -24.91 26.38
C PRO A 88 8.10 -26.38 26.80
N GLN A 89 9.15 -26.75 27.55
CA GLN A 89 9.23 -28.01 28.28
C GLN A 89 7.95 -28.13 29.13
N ASP A 90 7.09 -29.08 28.78
CA ASP A 90 5.83 -29.33 29.48
C ASP A 90 6.14 -29.67 30.97
N PRO A 91 5.74 -28.83 31.94
CA PRO A 91 6.14 -28.97 33.34
C PRO A 91 5.46 -30.15 34.08
N LYS A 92 4.79 -31.08 33.39
CA LYS A 92 4.07 -32.21 34.01
C LYS A 92 4.81 -33.55 34.05
N ALA A 93 6.12 -33.59 33.81
CA ALA A 93 6.93 -34.81 33.96
C ALA A 93 7.62 -34.97 35.34
N LYS A 94 7.13 -34.28 36.38
CA LYS A 94 7.51 -34.55 37.78
C LYS A 94 6.27 -34.57 38.68
N ARG A 95 5.61 -35.72 38.73
CA ARG A 95 4.84 -36.18 39.88
C ARG A 95 5.08 -37.67 40.06
#